data_AF-A0A354W8J8-F1
#
_entry.id   AF-A0A354W8J8-F1
#
_cell.length_a   1.000
_cell.length_b   1.000
_cell.length_c   1.000
_cell.angle_alpha   90.00
_cell.angle_beta   90.00
_cell.angle_gamma   90.00
#
_symmetry.space_group_name_H-M   'P 1'
#
loop_
_entity.id
_entity.type
_entity.pdbx_description
1 polymer ?
#
loop_
_entity_poly.entity_id
_entity_poly.type
_entity_poly.pdbx_seq_one_letter_code
_entity_poly.pdbx_strand_id
1 'polypeptide(L)' 'MNYSTPKNQIIEEINLIPEDKLIELYDLIHGFRLTLKPSENNVNEIMKFAGCWQDLSEEEFTDFSQEIEQRRQNSSIHLK' A
#
# COMPACT_ATOMS: atom_id res chain seq x y z
N MET A 1 -29.95 -33.15 -6.98
CA MET A 1 -28.63 -33.01 -6.32
C MET A 1 -28.40 -31.53 -6.08
N ASN A 2 -28.33 -31.09 -4.82
CA ASN A 2 -27.96 -29.71 -4.51
C ASN A 2 -26.44 -29.61 -4.71
N TYR A 3 -26.00 -28.99 -5.79
CA TYR A 3 -24.59 -28.66 -5.95
C TYR A 3 -24.24 -27.64 -4.88
N SER A 4 -23.39 -28.03 -3.93
CA SER A 4 -22.86 -27.09 -2.96
C SER A 4 -22.02 -26.07 -3.72
N THR A 5 -22.43 -24.80 -3.64
CA THR A 5 -21.61 -23.74 -4.21
C THR A 5 -20.32 -23.64 -3.38
N PRO A 6 -19.18 -23.24 -3.97
CA PRO A 6 -17.94 -23.03 -3.21
C PRO A 6 -18.15 -22.12 -1.99
N LYS A 7 -19.09 -21.18 -2.06
CA LYS A 7 -19.49 -20.31 -0.95
C LYS A 7 -20.10 -21.10 0.22
N ASN A 8 -20.96 -22.08 -0.05
CA ASN A 8 -21.60 -22.89 0.99
C ASN A 8 -20.57 -23.77 1.71
N GLN A 9 -19.62 -24.34 0.97
CA GLN A 9 -18.52 -25.12 1.55
C GLN A 9 -17.66 -24.26 2.49
N ILE A 10 -17.33 -23.03 2.08
CA ILE A 10 -16.57 -22.10 2.94
C ILE A 10 -17.35 -21.76 4.22
N ILE A 11 -18.66 -21.53 4.13
CA ILE A 11 -19.49 -21.23 5.32
C ILE A 11 -19.54 -22.44 6.26
N GLU A 12 -19.68 -23.65 5.74
CA GLU A 12 -19.66 -24.88 6.53
C GLU A 12 -18.34 -25.04 7.29
N GLU A 13 -17.20 -24.83 6.64
CA GLU A 13 -15.87 -24.88 7.28
C GLU A 13 -15.71 -23.79 8.36
N ILE A 14 -16.17 -22.57 8.11
CA ILE A 14 -16.13 -21.48 9.11
C ILE A 14 -16.91 -21.86 10.38
N ASN A 15 -18.06 -22.53 10.24
CA ASN A 15 -18.89 -22.93 11.38
C ASN A 15 -18.26 -24.03 12.24
N LEU A 16 -17.25 -24.75 11.75
CA LEU A 16 -16.52 -25.77 12.51
C LEU A 16 -15.35 -25.19 13.33
N ILE A 17 -15.02 -23.91 13.13
CA ILE A 17 -13.90 -23.26 13.81
C ILE A 17 -14.31 -22.84 15.23
N PRO A 18 -13.48 -23.13 16.26
CA PRO A 18 -13.71 -22.66 17.62
C PRO A 18 -13.83 -21.13 17.73
N GLU A 19 -14.69 -20.66 18.64
CA GLU A 19 -15.02 -19.23 18.77
C GLU A 19 -13.79 -18.36 19.09
N ASP A 20 -12.84 -18.89 19.87
CA ASP A 20 -11.58 -18.24 20.21
C ASP A 20 -10.64 -18.02 19.01
N LYS A 21 -10.92 -18.69 17.88
CA LYS A 21 -10.17 -18.58 16.61
C LYS A 21 -10.89 -17.74 15.56
N LEU A 22 -12.13 -17.31 15.81
CA LEU A 22 -12.89 -16.53 14.83
C LEU A 22 -12.30 -15.13 14.61
N ILE A 23 -11.61 -14.56 15.59
CA ILE A 23 -10.92 -13.26 15.44
C ILE A 23 -9.77 -13.40 14.43
N GLU A 24 -8.92 -14.42 14.59
CA GLU A 24 -7.81 -14.70 13.68
C GLU A 24 -8.32 -14.95 12.24
N LEU A 25 -9.43 -15.66 12.12
CA LEU A 25 -10.08 -15.92 10.83
C LEU A 25 -10.67 -14.65 10.20
N TYR A 26 -11.29 -13.79 11.00
CA TYR A 26 -11.81 -12.50 10.55
C TYR A 26 -10.67 -11.64 9.99
N ASP A 27 -9.55 -11.54 10.69
CA ASP A 27 -8.39 -10.76 10.24
C ASP A 27 -7.83 -11.28 8.91
N LEU A 28 -7.76 -12.61 8.75
CA LEU A 28 -7.34 -13.23 7.49
C LEU A 28 -8.27 -12.88 6.33
N ILE A 29 -9.58 -13.06 6.51
CA ILE A 29 -10.59 -12.78 5.46
C ILE A 29 -10.64 -11.28 5.16
N HIS A 30 -10.56 -10.44 6.19
CA HIS A 30 -10.55 -8.99 6.06
C HIS A 30 -9.32 -8.51 5.29
N GLY A 31 -8.13 -9.02 5.64
CA GLY A 31 -6.88 -8.74 4.94
C GLY A 31 -6.95 -9.17 3.48
N PHE A 32 -7.43 -10.38 3.20
CA PHE A 32 -7.65 -10.87 1.84
C PHE A 32 -8.61 -9.97 1.04
N ARG A 33 -9.70 -9.49 1.64
CA ARG A 33 -10.60 -8.54 0.99
C ARG A 33 -9.91 -7.20 0.68
N LEU A 34 -9.06 -6.72 1.58
CA LEU A 34 -8.32 -5.46 1.38
C LEU A 34 -7.27 -5.57 0.27
N THR A 35 -6.60 -6.71 0.14
CA THR A 35 -5.63 -6.93 -0.95
C THR A 35 -6.31 -7.10 -2.30
N LEU A 36 -7.54 -7.62 -2.32
CA LEU A 36 -8.36 -7.72 -3.52
C LEU A 36 -9.07 -6.43 -3.92
N LYS A 37 -9.18 -5.45 -3.02
CA LYS A 37 -9.59 -4.11 -3.44
C LYS A 37 -8.53 -3.67 -4.45
N PRO A 38 -8.90 -3.38 -5.72
CA PRO A 38 -8.00 -2.64 -6.59
C PRO A 38 -7.61 -1.44 -5.77
N SER A 39 -6.31 -1.23 -5.57
CA SER A 39 -5.89 -0.02 -4.93
C SER A 39 -6.51 1.10 -5.74
N GLU A 40 -7.42 1.87 -5.15
CA GLU A 40 -7.72 3.23 -5.60
C GLU A 40 -6.47 4.10 -5.37
N ASN A 41 -5.26 3.55 -5.57
CA ASN A 41 -4.08 4.30 -5.92
C ASN A 41 -4.50 4.98 -7.21
N ASN A 42 -4.96 6.21 -7.04
CA ASN A 42 -5.48 7.04 -8.09
C ASN A 42 -4.33 7.18 -9.07
N VAL A 43 -4.29 6.32 -10.08
CA VAL A 43 -3.20 6.28 -11.06
C VAL A 43 -3.04 7.68 -11.65
N ASN A 44 -4.13 8.44 -11.76
CA ASN A 44 -4.11 9.85 -12.12
C ASN A 44 -3.35 10.73 -11.12
N GLU A 45 -3.44 10.53 -9.80
CA GLU A 45 -2.61 11.25 -8.82
C GLU A 45 -1.14 10.87 -8.92
N ILE A 46 -0.82 9.59 -9.09
CA ILE A 46 0.58 9.14 -9.28
C ILE A 46 1.14 9.74 -10.58
N MET A 47 0.36 9.77 -11.65
CA MET A 47 0.75 10.30 -12.94
C MET A 47 0.91 11.83 -12.95
N LYS A 48 0.31 12.58 -12.01
CA LYS A 48 0.57 14.03 -11.86
C LYS A 48 2.02 14.33 -11.47
N PHE A 49 2.72 13.36 -10.88
CA PHE A 49 4.13 13.49 -10.52
C PHE A 49 5.06 12.83 -11.55
N ALA A 50 4.54 12.17 -12.58
CA ALA A 50 5.35 11.58 -13.64
C ALA A 50 5.89 12.70 -14.54
N GLY A 51 7.21 12.79 -14.69
CA GLY A 51 7.86 13.78 -15.57
C GLY A 51 8.04 15.16 -14.95
N CYS A 52 7.61 15.41 -13.70
CA CYS A 52 7.74 16.72 -13.06
C CYS A 52 9.20 17.24 -13.01
N TRP A 53 10.19 16.33 -13.01
CA TRP A 53 11.61 16.66 -13.09
C TRP A 53 12.04 17.21 -14.46
N GLN A 54 11.37 16.79 -15.54
CA GLN A 54 11.63 17.29 -16.90
C GLN A 54 11.01 18.67 -17.14
N ASP A 55 10.00 19.03 -16.34
CA ASP A 55 9.34 20.33 -16.40
C ASP A 55 10.10 21.42 -15.63
N LEU A 56 11.06 21.04 -14.79
CA LEU A 56 11.95 21.97 -14.09
C LEU A 56 12.99 22.54 -15.06
N SER A 57 13.28 23.83 -14.92
CA SER A 57 14.46 24.40 -15.55
C SER A 57 15.75 23.83 -14.94
N GLU A 58 16.85 23.87 -15.70
CA GLU A 58 18.16 23.40 -15.21
C GLU A 58 18.59 24.15 -13.92
N GLU A 59 18.23 25.42 -13.80
CA GLU A 59 18.48 26.26 -12.63
C GLU A 59 17.68 25.76 -11.41
N GLU A 60 16.36 25.58 -11.55
CA GLU A 60 15.51 25.05 -10.48
C GLU A 60 15.93 23.64 -10.04
N PHE A 61 16.31 22.79 -10.99
CA PHE A 61 16.81 21.45 -10.70
C PHE A 61 18.14 21.49 -9.93
N THR A 62 19.07 22.36 -10.35
CA THR A 62 20.38 22.52 -9.71
C THR A 62 20.24 23.04 -8.28
N ASP A 63 19.43 24.07 -8.08
CA ASP A 63 19.17 24.66 -6.77
C ASP A 63 18.56 23.63 -5.82
N PHE A 64 17.54 22.91 -6.28
CA PHE A 64 16.89 21.86 -5.49
C PHE A 64 17.87 20.73 -5.13
N SER A 65 18.72 20.32 -6.08
CA SER A 65 19.73 19.28 -5.85
C SER A 65 20.76 19.70 -4.81
N GLN A 66 21.19 20.96 -4.83
CA GLN A 66 22.12 21.52 -3.85
C GLN A 66 21.49 21.60 -2.45
N GLU A 67 20.22 21.99 -2.34
CA GLU A 67 19.50 22.02 -1.05
C GLU A 67 19.40 20.62 -0.43
N ILE A 68 19.03 19.61 -1.23
CA ILE A 68 18.95 18.21 -0.77
C ILE A 68 20.31 17.69 -0.32
N GLU A 69 21.38 18.00 -1.05
CA GLU A 69 22.75 17.64 -0.67
C GLU A 69 23.13 18.27 0.68
N GLN A 70 22.91 19.58 0.84
CA GLN A 70 23.21 20.29 2.09
C GLN A 70 22.44 19.73 3.28
N ARG A 71 21.15 19.43 3.11
CA ARG A 71 20.34 18.79 4.16
C ARG A 71 20.87 17.41 4.55
N ARG A 72 21.31 16.61 3.57
CA ARG A 72 21.88 15.28 3.83
C ARG A 72 23.17 15.37 4.62
N GLN A 73 24.06 16.29 4.22
CA GLN A 73 25.30 16.56 4.95
C GLN A 73 25.02 17.06 6.37
N ASN A 74 24.13 18.04 6.55
CA ASN A 74 23.81 18.61 7.86
C ASN A 74 23.14 17.61 8.81
N SER A 75 22.31 16.70 8.28
CA SER A 75 21.71 15.62 9.08
C SER A 75 22.77 14.60 9.55
N SER A 76 23.80 14.33 8.73
CA SER A 76 24.93 13.48 9.13
C SER A 76 25.89 14.14 10.12
N ILE A 77 25.97 15.49 10.12
CA ILE A 77 26.82 16.25 11.05
C ILE A 77 26.18 16.33 12.46
N HIS A 78 24.84 16.30 12.55
CA HIS A 78 24.12 16.40 13.84
C HIS A 78 24.01 15.06 14.61
N LEU A 79 24.54 13.96 14.06
CA LEU A 79 24.57 12.63 14.68
C LEU A 79 25.94 12.25 15.28
N LYS A 80 26.82 13.24 15.56
CA LYS A 80 28.13 13.03 16.21
C LYS A 80 28.21 13.70 17.57
#